data_AF-A0A9X1S399-F1
#
_entry.id   AF-A0A9X1S399-F1
#
_cell.length_a   1.000
_cell.length_b   1.000
_cell.length_c   1.000
_cell.angle_alpha   90.00
_cell.angle_beta   90.00
_cell.angle_gamma   90.00
#
_symmetry.space_group_name_H-M   'P 1'
#
loop_
_entity.id
_entity.type
_entity.pdbx_description
1 polymer ?
#
loop_
_entity_poly.entity_id
_entity_poly.type
_entity_poly.pdbx_seq_one_letter_code
_entity_poly.pdbx_strand_id
1 'polypeptide(L)'
;MRTVNSSSLPDSAAPTPGRRAESEAVYSALIAGVIGAIYGLLVGLFAPDLQLAGEADSFAVWAACGAAVVAAVVSSIEYWRARYRPGQEWRLTLPPWKFIVNAVSVVVVHAALAFVAVYALYRVLAMGFIGLPIVTFWAVVLMSVTLGLTTWIVFLSVSSMTTQRMSSLLLAFIAIGTLTAMVTTPDPKWWTIHFSHLGTFEEDLSSWVFNGTLIAAGLLVTTFAVYIANDMRALAEAGVLGNPRGPRIVPVLFAVMGIMLACVGVFPVDVNLALHNLSASGMAAMFLVLLIGGPKFLAGMPRTYFVSSWAFLGAMVASVVLFIPAIGYFSLTAFEIIVFALIFGWIAVFIRFLGVAGQRN
;
A
#
# COMPACT_ATOMS: atom_id res chain seq x y z
N MET A 1 54.06 -11.11 -2.51
CA MET A 1 53.09 -10.16 -1.93
C MET A 1 51.95 -10.02 -2.95
N ARG A 2 50.82 -10.71 -2.77
CA ARG A 2 49.65 -10.62 -3.68
C ARG A 2 48.73 -9.53 -3.15
N THR A 3 48.55 -8.48 -3.93
CA THR A 3 47.59 -7.40 -3.68
C THR A 3 46.17 -7.96 -3.79
N VAL A 4 45.47 -8.02 -2.66
CA VAL A 4 44.04 -8.33 -2.61
C VAL A 4 43.29 -7.11 -3.13
N ASN A 5 42.60 -7.26 -4.26
CA ASN A 5 41.65 -6.28 -4.76
C ASN A 5 40.52 -6.14 -3.74
N SER A 6 40.47 -5.03 -3.02
CA SER A 6 39.31 -4.62 -2.24
C SER A 6 38.22 -4.15 -3.21
N SER A 7 37.29 -5.04 -3.56
CA SER A 7 36.04 -4.63 -4.20
C SER A 7 35.29 -3.71 -3.24
N SER A 8 35.26 -2.41 -3.54
CA SER A 8 34.42 -1.43 -2.85
C SER A 8 32.95 -1.87 -2.95
N LEU A 9 32.31 -2.07 -1.80
CA LEU A 9 30.88 -2.37 -1.71
C LEU A 9 30.06 -1.18 -2.25
N PRO A 10 28.93 -1.42 -2.92
CA PRO A 10 28.07 -0.35 -3.43
C PRO A 10 27.45 0.45 -2.27
N ASP A 11 27.41 1.78 -2.45
CA ASP A 11 26.96 2.77 -1.47
C ASP A 11 25.57 2.50 -0.88
N SER A 12 25.45 2.78 0.40
CA SER A 12 24.36 2.46 1.35
C SER A 12 23.09 3.32 1.24
N ALA A 13 22.90 4.05 0.15
CA ALA A 13 21.65 4.74 -0.09
C ALA A 13 20.58 3.72 -0.53
N ALA A 14 19.35 3.83 -0.01
CA ALA A 14 18.21 3.17 -0.62
C ALA A 14 18.28 3.45 -2.13
N PRO A 15 18.22 2.44 -3.02
CA PRO A 15 18.48 2.64 -4.43
C PRO A 15 17.60 3.80 -4.92
N THR A 16 18.24 4.93 -5.18
CA THR A 16 17.59 6.09 -5.76
C THR A 16 17.31 5.72 -7.22
N PRO A 17 16.21 6.21 -7.79
CA PRO A 17 16.01 6.06 -9.22
C PRO A 17 17.28 6.60 -9.91
N GLY A 18 17.98 5.73 -10.65
CA GLY A 18 19.20 6.17 -11.34
C GLY A 18 18.86 7.34 -12.28
N ARG A 19 19.84 8.18 -12.64
CA ARG A 19 19.63 9.36 -13.52
C ARG A 19 18.79 9.07 -14.78
N ARG A 20 18.92 7.85 -15.33
CA ARG A 20 18.11 7.35 -16.44
C ARG A 20 16.62 7.18 -16.07
N ALA A 21 16.32 6.62 -14.90
CA ALA A 21 14.96 6.49 -14.38
C ALA A 21 14.27 7.85 -14.23
N GLU A 22 14.98 8.83 -13.66
CA GLU A 22 14.48 10.20 -13.49
C GLU A 22 14.15 10.84 -14.85
N SER A 23 15.07 10.72 -15.81
CA SER A 23 14.86 11.29 -17.15
C SER A 23 13.67 10.62 -17.85
N GLU A 24 13.59 9.28 -17.82
CA GLU A 24 12.46 8.54 -18.39
C GLU A 24 11.13 8.89 -17.71
N ALA A 25 11.12 9.06 -16.38
CA ALA A 25 9.94 9.48 -15.64
C ALA A 25 9.43 10.85 -16.08
N VAL A 26 10.33 11.82 -16.29
CA VAL A 26 9.99 13.17 -16.78
C VAL A 26 9.41 13.10 -18.20
N TYR A 27 10.03 12.35 -19.11
CA TYR A 27 9.48 12.20 -20.46
C TYR A 27 8.11 11.53 -20.46
N SER A 28 7.92 10.46 -19.68
CA SER A 28 6.62 9.80 -19.51
C SER A 28 5.57 10.75 -18.91
N ALA A 29 5.96 11.58 -17.93
CA ALA A 29 5.10 12.58 -17.33
C ALA A 29 4.67 13.67 -18.32
N LEU A 30 5.58 14.16 -19.17
CA LEU A 30 5.24 15.14 -20.21
C LEU A 30 4.26 14.55 -21.24
N ILE A 31 4.47 13.31 -21.67
CA ILE A 31 3.55 12.61 -22.58
C ILE A 31 2.17 12.44 -21.92
N ALA A 32 2.14 11.96 -20.67
CA ALA A 32 0.90 11.83 -19.90
C ALA A 32 0.21 13.18 -19.67
N GLY A 33 0.98 14.26 -19.51
CA GLY A 33 0.46 15.62 -19.41
C GLY A 33 -0.19 16.11 -20.70
N VAL A 34 0.37 15.79 -21.87
CA VAL A 34 -0.26 16.09 -23.17
C VAL A 34 -1.54 15.27 -23.35
N ILE A 35 -1.51 13.97 -23.04
CA ILE A 35 -2.71 13.13 -23.05
C ILE A 35 -3.77 13.67 -22.08
N GLY A 36 -3.34 14.09 -20.89
CA GLY A 36 -4.19 14.71 -19.88
C GLY A 36 -4.81 16.02 -20.36
N ALA A 37 -4.08 16.84 -21.11
CA ALA A 37 -4.62 18.07 -21.69
C ALA A 37 -5.72 17.76 -22.73
N ILE A 38 -5.51 16.75 -23.59
CA ILE A 38 -6.52 16.31 -24.56
C ILE A 38 -7.73 15.74 -23.83
N TYR A 39 -7.51 14.91 -22.82
CA TYR A 39 -8.59 14.33 -22.02
C TYR A 39 -9.40 15.40 -21.28
N GLY A 40 -8.73 16.38 -20.66
CA GLY A 40 -9.37 17.51 -20.01
C GLY A 40 -10.15 18.41 -20.98
N LEU A 41 -9.67 18.56 -22.22
CA LEU A 41 -10.40 19.26 -23.28
C LEU A 41 -11.70 18.54 -23.61
N LEU A 42 -11.65 17.22 -23.80
CA LEU A 42 -12.85 16.43 -24.08
C LEU A 42 -13.85 16.52 -22.92
N VAL A 43 -13.41 16.30 -21.68
CA VAL A 43 -14.27 16.42 -20.50
C VAL A 43 -14.88 17.83 -20.41
N GLY A 44 -14.08 18.88 -20.57
CA GLY A 44 -14.54 20.26 -20.50
C GLY A 44 -15.42 20.72 -21.67
N LEU A 45 -15.52 19.96 -22.77
CA LEU A 45 -16.44 20.21 -23.88
C LEU A 45 -17.76 19.44 -23.72
N PHE A 46 -17.73 18.25 -23.12
CA PHE A 46 -18.91 17.39 -22.96
C PHE A 46 -19.62 17.53 -21.60
N ALA A 47 -18.99 18.16 -20.62
CA ALA A 47 -19.59 18.44 -19.30
C ALA A 47 -19.66 19.97 -19.04
N PRO A 48 -20.74 20.65 -19.46
CA PRO A 48 -20.85 22.11 -19.39
C PRO A 48 -20.96 22.67 -17.96
N ASP A 49 -21.51 21.89 -17.01
CA ASP A 49 -21.70 22.28 -15.61
C ASP A 49 -20.71 21.57 -14.66
N LEU A 50 -19.48 21.36 -15.13
CA LEU A 50 -18.48 20.59 -14.40
C LEU A 50 -18.06 21.30 -13.11
N GLN A 51 -18.38 20.70 -11.96
CA GLN A 51 -17.91 21.15 -10.65
C GLN A 51 -16.60 20.44 -10.26
N LEU A 52 -15.84 21.07 -9.35
CA LEU A 52 -14.56 20.52 -8.90
C LEU A 52 -14.72 19.13 -8.24
N ALA A 53 -15.70 18.98 -7.34
CA ALA A 53 -16.09 17.70 -6.75
C ALA A 53 -17.54 17.79 -6.24
N GLY A 54 -18.25 16.66 -6.10
CA GLY A 54 -19.61 16.67 -5.55
C GLY A 54 -20.37 15.40 -5.95
N GLU A 55 -20.99 15.47 -7.11
CA GLU A 55 -21.74 14.38 -7.75
C GLU A 55 -20.82 13.45 -8.57
N ALA A 56 -21.40 12.38 -9.12
CA ALA A 56 -20.71 11.37 -9.91
C ALA A 56 -20.02 11.96 -11.16
N ASP A 57 -20.60 13.00 -11.77
CA ASP A 57 -20.07 13.67 -12.96
C ASP A 57 -19.16 14.87 -12.65
N SER A 58 -18.42 14.82 -11.53
CA SER A 58 -17.50 15.89 -11.13
C SER A 58 -16.09 15.72 -11.69
N PHE A 59 -15.35 16.82 -11.79
CA PHE A 59 -13.96 16.82 -12.27
C PHE A 59 -13.07 15.86 -11.47
N ALA A 60 -13.29 15.78 -10.14
CA ALA A 60 -12.61 14.85 -9.25
C ALA A 60 -12.66 13.38 -9.73
N VAL A 61 -13.83 12.92 -10.19
CA VAL A 61 -14.03 11.53 -10.64
C VAL A 61 -13.30 11.29 -11.95
N TRP A 62 -13.46 12.19 -12.93
CA TRP A 62 -12.76 12.11 -14.21
C TRP A 62 -11.23 12.14 -14.04
N ALA A 63 -10.73 13.04 -13.20
CA ALA A 63 -9.30 13.13 -12.89
C ALA A 63 -8.79 11.86 -12.21
N ALA A 64 -9.55 11.30 -11.26
CA ALA A 64 -9.20 10.05 -10.58
C ALA A 64 -9.19 8.84 -11.53
N CYS A 65 -10.18 8.73 -12.43
CA CYS A 65 -10.23 7.70 -13.47
C CYS A 65 -9.02 7.80 -14.41
N GLY A 66 -8.73 9.00 -14.92
CA GLY A 66 -7.55 9.23 -15.74
C GLY A 66 -6.26 8.85 -15.01
N ALA A 67 -6.11 9.29 -13.75
CA ALA A 67 -4.96 9.00 -12.92
C ALA A 67 -4.77 7.48 -12.71
N ALA A 68 -5.86 6.75 -12.48
CA ALA A 68 -5.84 5.30 -12.36
C ALA A 68 -5.35 4.61 -13.65
N VAL A 69 -5.84 5.08 -14.82
CA VAL A 69 -5.45 4.54 -16.13
C VAL A 69 -3.97 4.77 -16.40
N VAL A 70 -3.46 6.00 -16.26
CA VAL A 70 -2.04 6.27 -16.50
C VAL A 70 -1.15 5.56 -15.48
N ALA A 71 -1.60 5.44 -14.22
CA ALA A 71 -0.91 4.68 -13.19
C ALA A 71 -0.84 3.19 -13.55
N ALA A 72 -1.93 2.60 -14.04
CA ALA A 72 -1.97 1.21 -14.47
C ALA A 72 -1.01 0.93 -15.66
N VAL A 73 -1.03 1.81 -16.66
CA VAL A 73 -0.17 1.69 -17.85
C VAL A 73 1.30 1.83 -17.47
N VAL A 74 1.66 2.90 -16.74
CA VAL A 74 3.07 3.16 -16.40
C VAL A 74 3.62 2.14 -15.42
N SER A 75 2.83 1.71 -14.43
CA SER A 75 3.25 0.67 -13.49
C SER A 75 3.43 -0.68 -14.18
N SER A 76 2.58 -1.02 -15.15
CA SER A 76 2.74 -2.25 -15.95
C SER A 76 4.06 -2.24 -16.72
N ILE A 77 4.30 -1.17 -17.49
CA ILE A 77 5.50 -1.04 -18.32
C ILE A 77 6.76 -1.02 -17.44
N GLU A 78 6.79 -0.18 -16.41
CA GLU A 78 7.97 -0.03 -15.57
C GLU A 78 8.22 -1.24 -14.69
N TYR A 79 7.20 -1.94 -14.20
CA TYR A 79 7.44 -3.15 -13.42
C TYR A 79 8.13 -4.24 -14.25
N TRP A 80 7.72 -4.37 -15.53
CA TRP A 80 8.37 -5.25 -16.49
C TRP A 80 9.79 -4.80 -16.86
N ARG A 81 10.02 -3.51 -17.08
CA ARG A 81 11.35 -2.97 -17.43
C ARG A 81 12.32 -2.99 -16.24
N ALA A 82 11.82 -2.74 -15.04
CA ALA A 82 12.63 -2.59 -13.82
C ALA A 82 13.40 -3.86 -13.44
N ARG A 83 12.96 -5.06 -13.86
CA ARG A 83 13.67 -6.33 -13.59
C ARG A 83 15.07 -6.43 -14.21
N TYR A 84 15.39 -5.57 -15.18
CA TYR A 84 16.71 -5.47 -15.80
C TYR A 84 17.56 -4.34 -15.20
N ARG A 85 17.07 -3.65 -14.17
CA ARG A 85 17.81 -2.58 -13.49
C ARG A 85 18.67 -3.18 -12.38
N PRO A 86 19.83 -2.56 -12.05
CA PRO A 86 20.69 -3.01 -10.96
C PRO A 86 19.91 -3.16 -9.65
N GLY A 87 20.12 -4.27 -8.95
CA GLY A 87 19.45 -4.59 -7.67
C GLY A 87 18.03 -5.17 -7.80
N GLN A 88 17.46 -5.24 -9.01
CA GLN A 88 16.14 -5.83 -9.27
C GLN A 88 16.19 -7.13 -10.08
N GLU A 89 17.39 -7.56 -10.48
CA GLU A 89 17.66 -8.72 -11.32
C GLU A 89 17.19 -10.04 -10.70
N TRP A 90 17.12 -10.10 -9.36
CA TRP A 90 16.57 -11.26 -8.65
C TRP A 90 15.15 -11.61 -9.11
N ARG A 91 14.37 -10.64 -9.62
CA ARG A 91 13.03 -10.88 -10.17
C ARG A 91 13.05 -11.74 -11.44
N LEU A 92 14.16 -11.80 -12.17
CA LEU A 92 14.34 -12.70 -13.31
C LEU A 92 14.42 -14.17 -12.90
N THR A 93 14.75 -14.44 -11.64
CA THR A 93 14.80 -15.81 -11.08
C THR A 93 13.44 -16.30 -10.57
N LEU A 94 12.43 -15.43 -10.54
CA LEU A 94 11.09 -15.80 -10.08
C LEU A 94 10.39 -16.70 -11.10
N PRO A 95 9.65 -17.72 -10.63
CA PRO A 95 8.70 -18.44 -11.48
C PRO A 95 7.74 -17.46 -12.19
N PRO A 96 7.38 -17.69 -13.46
CA PRO A 96 6.56 -16.75 -14.24
C PRO A 96 5.25 -16.38 -13.56
N TRP A 97 4.56 -17.34 -12.95
CA TRP A 97 3.30 -17.09 -12.26
C TRP A 97 3.46 -16.14 -11.05
N LYS A 98 4.55 -16.26 -10.27
CA LYS A 98 4.83 -15.36 -9.14
C LYS A 98 5.10 -13.95 -9.64
N PHE A 99 5.86 -13.83 -10.73
CA PHE A 99 6.12 -12.54 -11.35
C PHE A 99 4.83 -11.89 -11.85
N ILE A 100 3.95 -12.65 -12.50
CA ILE A 100 2.64 -12.15 -12.98
C ILE A 100 1.78 -11.68 -11.81
N VAL A 101 1.63 -12.48 -10.75
CA VAL A 101 0.87 -12.10 -9.55
C VAL A 101 1.42 -10.81 -8.93
N ASN A 102 2.74 -10.71 -8.79
CA ASN A 102 3.37 -9.50 -8.27
C ASN A 102 3.13 -8.28 -9.18
N ALA A 103 3.22 -8.46 -10.50
CA ALA A 103 2.98 -7.40 -11.48
C ALA A 103 1.53 -6.90 -11.39
N VAL A 104 0.55 -7.82 -11.41
CA VAL A 104 -0.87 -7.49 -11.26
C VAL A 104 -1.12 -6.75 -9.95
N SER A 105 -0.53 -7.23 -8.85
CA SER A 105 -0.66 -6.58 -7.54
C SER A 105 -0.12 -5.15 -7.54
N VAL A 106 1.08 -4.93 -8.08
CA VAL A 106 1.67 -3.59 -8.17
C VAL A 106 0.81 -2.67 -9.04
N VAL A 107 0.29 -3.17 -10.15
CA VAL A 107 -0.58 -2.40 -11.06
C VAL A 107 -1.88 -2.00 -10.37
N VAL A 108 -2.58 -2.97 -9.77
CA VAL A 108 -3.85 -2.75 -9.05
C VAL A 108 -3.66 -1.72 -7.94
N VAL A 109 -2.59 -1.85 -7.15
CA VAL A 109 -2.33 -0.95 -6.01
C VAL A 109 -2.01 0.46 -6.47
N HIS A 110 -1.16 0.65 -7.50
CA HIS A 110 -0.85 2.00 -7.97
C HIS A 110 -2.04 2.65 -8.66
N ALA A 111 -2.85 1.89 -9.40
CA ALA A 111 -4.07 2.38 -10.01
C ALA A 111 -5.10 2.80 -8.94
N ALA A 112 -5.36 1.94 -7.96
CA ALA A 112 -6.28 2.23 -6.86
C ALA A 112 -5.79 3.40 -5.99
N LEU A 113 -4.50 3.43 -5.64
CA LEU A 113 -3.92 4.53 -4.88
C LEU A 113 -3.99 5.85 -5.65
N ALA A 114 -3.69 5.85 -6.95
CA ALA A 114 -3.80 7.04 -7.78
C ALA A 114 -5.25 7.53 -7.85
N PHE A 115 -6.22 6.64 -8.06
CA PHE A 115 -7.64 6.96 -8.03
C PHE A 115 -8.03 7.65 -6.71
N VAL A 116 -7.81 6.95 -5.59
CA VAL A 116 -8.26 7.41 -4.28
C VAL A 116 -7.54 8.70 -3.87
N ALA A 117 -6.23 8.80 -4.10
CA ALA A 117 -5.46 10.00 -3.74
C ALA A 117 -5.90 11.23 -4.55
N VAL A 118 -6.10 11.09 -5.86
CA VAL A 118 -6.56 12.19 -6.72
C VAL A 118 -8.00 12.58 -6.39
N TYR A 119 -8.88 11.59 -6.20
CA TYR A 119 -10.26 11.84 -5.79
C TYR A 119 -10.32 12.57 -4.44
N ALA A 120 -9.61 12.08 -3.43
CA ALA A 120 -9.55 12.69 -2.10
C ALA A 120 -8.98 14.11 -2.16
N LEU A 121 -7.92 14.34 -2.94
CA LEU A 121 -7.34 15.68 -3.13
C LEU A 121 -8.39 16.66 -3.68
N TYR A 122 -9.08 16.31 -4.76
CA TYR A 122 -10.08 17.20 -5.36
C TYR A 122 -11.30 17.39 -4.47
N ARG A 123 -11.71 16.37 -3.70
CA ARG A 123 -12.76 16.51 -2.67
C ARG A 123 -12.36 17.51 -1.60
N VAL A 124 -11.12 17.45 -1.10
CA VAL A 124 -10.61 18.41 -0.12
C VAL A 124 -10.55 19.82 -0.71
N LEU A 125 -10.08 19.97 -1.95
CA LEU A 125 -10.07 21.26 -2.63
C LEU A 125 -11.48 21.83 -2.82
N ALA A 126 -12.46 21.00 -3.16
CA ALA A 126 -13.86 21.43 -3.32
C ALA A 126 -14.48 21.94 -2.01
N MET A 127 -14.02 21.46 -0.85
CA MET A 127 -14.42 22.03 0.45
C MET A 127 -13.87 23.45 0.66
N GLY A 128 -12.74 23.79 0.05
CA GLY A 128 -12.18 25.16 0.09
C GLY A 128 -12.72 26.07 -1.01
N PHE A 129 -13.07 25.52 -2.17
CA PHE A 129 -13.54 26.25 -3.35
C PHE A 129 -15.02 25.95 -3.64
N ILE A 130 -15.88 26.34 -2.70
CA ILE A 130 -17.33 26.04 -2.74
C ILE A 130 -17.96 26.68 -3.98
N GLY A 131 -18.62 25.86 -4.80
CA GLY A 131 -19.34 26.32 -6.00
C GLY A 131 -18.44 26.75 -7.17
N LEU A 132 -17.14 26.44 -7.15
CA LEU A 132 -16.22 26.78 -8.24
C LEU A 132 -16.53 25.95 -9.50
N PRO A 133 -16.99 26.58 -10.61
CA PRO A 133 -17.15 25.88 -11.88
C PRO A 133 -15.79 25.66 -12.55
N ILE A 134 -15.62 24.50 -13.18
CA ILE A 134 -14.45 24.12 -13.95
C ILE A 134 -14.73 24.36 -15.42
N VAL A 135 -14.41 25.58 -15.88
CA VAL A 135 -14.42 25.89 -17.31
C VAL A 135 -13.39 25.06 -18.06
N THR A 136 -13.58 24.89 -19.37
CA THR A 136 -12.73 24.05 -20.24
C THR A 136 -11.23 24.33 -20.08
N PHE A 137 -10.84 25.61 -19.91
CA PHE A 137 -9.44 25.98 -19.64
C PHE A 137 -8.88 25.27 -18.40
N TRP A 138 -9.60 25.31 -17.27
CA TRP A 138 -9.16 24.65 -16.04
C TRP A 138 -9.25 23.14 -16.13
N ALA A 139 -10.23 22.60 -16.85
CA ALA A 139 -10.31 21.17 -17.11
C ALA A 139 -9.03 20.67 -17.83
N VAL A 140 -8.58 21.38 -18.88
CA VAL A 140 -7.34 21.06 -19.61
C VAL A 140 -6.11 21.15 -18.70
N VAL A 141 -5.94 22.27 -17.99
CA VAL A 141 -4.74 22.53 -17.17
C VAL A 141 -4.64 21.54 -16.01
N LEU A 142 -5.71 21.40 -15.22
CA LEU A 142 -5.71 20.55 -14.03
C LEU A 142 -5.56 19.08 -14.40
N MET A 143 -6.18 18.64 -15.51
CA MET A 143 -6.05 17.27 -15.99
C MET A 143 -4.61 17.01 -16.44
N SER A 144 -4.02 17.88 -17.27
CA SER A 144 -2.63 17.78 -17.70
C SER A 144 -1.65 17.63 -16.53
N VAL A 145 -1.78 18.49 -15.51
CA VAL A 145 -0.96 18.44 -14.29
C VAL A 145 -1.18 17.14 -13.52
N THR A 146 -2.44 16.74 -13.33
CA THR A 146 -2.79 15.53 -12.57
C THR A 146 -2.17 14.30 -13.21
N LEU A 147 -2.42 14.05 -14.50
CA LEU A 147 -1.88 12.87 -15.18
C LEU A 147 -0.36 12.89 -15.23
N GLY A 148 0.25 14.04 -15.53
CA GLY A 148 1.70 14.18 -15.55
C GLY A 148 2.35 13.86 -14.20
N LEU A 149 1.84 14.44 -13.11
CA LEU A 149 2.34 14.18 -11.75
C LEU A 149 2.09 12.74 -11.31
N THR A 150 0.89 12.18 -11.58
CA THR A 150 0.60 10.78 -11.27
C THR A 150 1.57 9.85 -11.99
N THR A 151 1.80 10.06 -13.30
CA THR A 151 2.76 9.25 -14.06
C THR A 151 4.16 9.37 -13.51
N TRP A 152 4.63 10.58 -13.18
CA TRP A 152 5.96 10.78 -12.60
C TRP A 152 6.14 10.03 -11.27
N ILE A 153 5.20 10.21 -10.33
CA ILE A 153 5.25 9.58 -9.01
C ILE A 153 5.21 8.05 -9.13
N VAL A 154 4.29 7.51 -9.92
CA VAL A 154 4.12 6.05 -10.09
C VAL A 154 5.33 5.44 -10.81
N PHE A 155 5.86 6.10 -11.84
CA PHE A 155 7.06 5.64 -12.55
C PHE A 155 8.23 5.50 -11.58
N LEU A 156 8.52 6.54 -10.80
CA LEU A 156 9.63 6.52 -9.84
C LEU A 156 9.42 5.49 -8.74
N SER A 157 8.20 5.36 -8.22
CA SER A 157 7.81 4.35 -7.24
C SER A 157 8.13 2.93 -7.74
N VAL A 158 7.70 2.61 -8.96
CA VAL A 158 7.84 1.26 -9.54
C VAL A 158 9.28 0.96 -9.98
N SER A 159 9.99 1.97 -10.50
CA SER A 159 11.35 1.81 -11.05
C SER A 159 12.41 1.36 -10.04
N SER A 160 12.14 1.55 -8.74
CA SER A 160 13.10 1.29 -7.65
C SER A 160 12.44 0.57 -6.48
N MET A 161 11.48 -0.30 -6.77
CA MET A 161 10.64 -0.95 -5.76
C MET A 161 11.44 -1.89 -4.85
N THR A 162 11.39 -1.62 -3.54
CA THR A 162 12.02 -2.40 -2.46
C THR A 162 10.98 -2.77 -1.41
N THR A 163 11.34 -3.67 -0.49
CA THR A 163 10.54 -4.05 0.69
C THR A 163 10.10 -2.82 1.49
N GLN A 164 11.02 -1.86 1.71
CA GLN A 164 10.71 -0.62 2.42
C GLN A 164 9.70 0.26 1.67
N ARG A 165 9.88 0.45 0.35
CA ARG A 165 8.94 1.24 -0.46
C ARG A 165 7.55 0.61 -0.50
N MET A 166 7.48 -0.72 -0.67
CA MET A 166 6.23 -1.47 -0.65
C MET A 166 5.46 -1.25 0.66
N SER A 167 6.16 -1.22 1.80
CA SER A 167 5.50 -0.94 3.08
C SER A 167 5.06 0.50 3.25
N SER A 168 5.84 1.49 2.79
CA SER A 168 5.36 2.88 2.80
C SER A 168 4.15 3.07 1.89
N LEU A 169 4.12 2.39 0.72
CA LEU A 169 2.97 2.41 -0.19
C LEU A 169 1.74 1.75 0.46
N LEU A 170 1.92 0.61 1.11
CA LEU A 170 0.87 -0.08 1.85
C LEU A 170 0.25 0.82 2.93
N LEU A 171 1.09 1.46 3.75
CA LEU A 171 0.65 2.38 4.80
C LEU A 171 -0.11 3.57 4.22
N ALA A 172 0.45 4.21 3.18
CA ALA A 172 -0.19 5.34 2.52
C ALA A 172 -1.54 4.93 1.91
N PHE A 173 -1.61 3.76 1.28
CA PHE A 173 -2.82 3.26 0.63
C PHE A 173 -3.92 2.92 1.64
N ILE A 174 -3.60 2.21 2.72
CA ILE A 174 -4.56 1.95 3.80
C ILE A 174 -5.03 3.28 4.41
N ALA A 175 -4.11 4.20 4.75
CA ALA A 175 -4.48 5.47 5.38
C ALA A 175 -5.36 6.33 4.48
N ILE A 176 -4.97 6.55 3.22
CA ILE A 176 -5.71 7.38 2.27
C ILE A 176 -7.05 6.71 1.92
N GLY A 177 -7.08 5.39 1.71
CA GLY A 177 -8.31 4.63 1.44
C GLY A 177 -9.30 4.70 2.59
N THR A 178 -8.86 4.41 3.81
CA THR A 178 -9.70 4.50 5.01
C THR A 178 -10.22 5.92 5.24
N LEU A 179 -9.36 6.95 5.15
CA LEU A 179 -9.78 8.34 5.31
C LEU A 179 -10.78 8.76 4.23
N THR A 180 -10.58 8.31 2.99
CA THR A 180 -11.52 8.59 1.90
C THR A 180 -12.87 7.95 2.20
N ALA A 181 -12.90 6.68 2.63
CA ALA A 181 -14.14 6.01 3.03
C ALA A 181 -14.84 6.71 4.21
N MET A 182 -14.08 7.20 5.19
CA MET A 182 -14.62 7.97 6.33
C MET A 182 -15.25 9.30 5.91
N VAL A 183 -14.72 9.96 4.88
CA VAL A 183 -15.24 11.24 4.40
C VAL A 183 -16.40 11.06 3.42
N THR A 184 -16.47 9.93 2.73
CA THR A 184 -17.52 9.63 1.74
C THR A 184 -18.65 8.76 2.30
N THR A 185 -18.58 8.35 3.57
CA THR A 185 -19.62 7.54 4.20
C THR A 185 -20.94 8.32 4.32
N PRO A 186 -22.09 7.71 4.03
CA PRO A 186 -23.39 8.35 4.22
C PRO A 186 -23.81 8.44 5.69
N ASP A 187 -23.27 7.58 6.57
CA ASP A 187 -23.61 7.55 8.00
C ASP A 187 -22.62 8.39 8.82
N PRO A 188 -23.03 9.55 9.38
CA PRO A 188 -22.15 10.39 10.20
C PRO A 188 -21.78 9.75 11.57
N LYS A 189 -22.47 8.69 11.98
CA LYS A 189 -22.26 7.97 13.25
C LYS A 189 -21.73 6.54 13.05
N TRP A 190 -21.19 6.24 11.87
CA TRP A 190 -20.60 4.94 11.52
C TRP A 190 -19.66 4.41 12.63
N TRP A 191 -18.90 5.29 13.26
CA TRP A 191 -17.88 4.98 14.27
C TRP A 191 -18.45 4.42 15.58
N THR A 192 -19.76 4.54 15.81
CA THR A 192 -20.42 3.97 17.00
C THR A 192 -20.72 2.47 16.87
N ILE A 193 -20.55 1.89 15.68
CA ILE A 193 -20.89 0.50 15.36
C ILE A 193 -19.61 -0.36 15.38
N HIS A 194 -18.85 -0.32 14.29
CA HIS A 194 -17.53 -0.95 14.14
C HIS A 194 -16.79 -0.31 12.97
N PHE A 195 -15.46 -0.43 12.91
CA PHE A 195 -14.60 0.11 11.86
C PHE A 195 -14.97 -0.45 10.48
N SER A 196 -15.30 -1.74 10.40
CA SER A 196 -15.75 -2.39 9.16
C SER A 196 -17.11 -1.88 8.65
N HIS A 197 -17.80 -1.00 9.39
CA HIS A 197 -19.09 -0.42 8.97
C HIS A 197 -18.93 0.50 7.76
N LEU A 198 -17.72 1.04 7.56
CA LEU A 198 -17.36 1.79 6.36
C LEU A 198 -17.53 0.97 5.06
N GLY A 199 -17.60 -0.36 5.18
CA GLY A 199 -17.74 -1.30 4.08
C GLY A 199 -19.15 -1.85 3.81
N THR A 200 -20.19 -1.41 4.53
CA THR A 200 -21.54 -2.06 4.53
C THR A 200 -22.62 -1.31 3.77
N PHE A 201 -22.30 -0.18 3.16
CA PHE A 201 -23.26 0.63 2.43
C PHE A 201 -23.27 0.17 0.96
N GLU A 202 -24.23 -0.68 0.59
CA GLU A 202 -24.36 -1.16 -0.78
C GLU A 202 -24.45 0.02 -1.76
N GLU A 203 -23.72 -0.07 -2.88
CA GLU A 203 -23.64 0.94 -3.95
C GLU A 203 -22.96 2.28 -3.60
N ASP A 204 -22.65 2.55 -2.33
CA ASP A 204 -21.97 3.78 -1.92
C ASP A 204 -20.45 3.73 -2.14
N LEU A 205 -19.90 4.89 -2.49
CA LEU A 205 -18.47 5.06 -2.73
C LEU A 205 -17.61 4.69 -1.52
N SER A 206 -18.09 4.92 -0.29
CA SER A 206 -17.36 4.53 0.92
C SER A 206 -17.07 3.04 0.98
N SER A 207 -18.05 2.20 0.63
CA SER A 207 -17.91 0.75 0.69
C SER A 207 -16.99 0.23 -0.40
N TRP A 208 -17.13 0.75 -1.62
CA TRP A 208 -16.22 0.45 -2.73
C TRP A 208 -14.78 0.83 -2.39
N VAL A 209 -14.56 2.02 -1.82
CA VAL A 209 -13.23 2.50 -1.44
C VAL A 209 -12.68 1.70 -0.27
N PHE A 210 -13.45 1.46 0.80
CA PHE A 210 -12.99 0.73 1.98
C PHE A 210 -12.66 -0.73 1.64
N ASN A 211 -13.62 -1.48 1.11
CA ASN A 211 -13.46 -2.90 0.79
C ASN A 211 -12.43 -3.09 -0.32
N GLY A 212 -12.46 -2.26 -1.37
CA GLY A 212 -11.47 -2.25 -2.43
C GLY A 212 -10.06 -1.98 -1.93
N THR A 213 -9.91 -1.06 -0.96
CA THR A 213 -8.63 -0.80 -0.29
C THR A 213 -8.13 -2.03 0.46
N LEU A 214 -8.98 -2.73 1.23
CA LEU A 214 -8.59 -3.94 1.94
C LEU A 214 -8.19 -5.08 0.98
N ILE A 215 -8.92 -5.26 -0.12
CA ILE A 215 -8.61 -6.25 -1.16
C ILE A 215 -7.24 -5.96 -1.80
N ALA A 216 -7.03 -4.74 -2.29
CA ALA A 216 -5.79 -4.37 -2.94
C ALA A 216 -4.61 -4.36 -1.94
N ALA A 217 -4.82 -3.96 -0.69
CA ALA A 217 -3.81 -4.02 0.36
C ALA A 217 -3.45 -5.46 0.74
N GLY A 218 -4.43 -6.36 0.82
CA GLY A 218 -4.20 -7.79 1.05
C GLY A 218 -3.39 -8.44 -0.07
N LEU A 219 -3.70 -8.08 -1.33
CA LEU A 219 -2.91 -8.49 -2.49
C LEU A 219 -1.48 -7.93 -2.42
N LEU A 220 -1.32 -6.67 -2.01
CA LEU A 220 -0.02 -6.03 -1.82
C LEU A 220 0.79 -6.72 -0.73
N VAL A 221 0.20 -7.02 0.43
CA VAL A 221 0.84 -7.76 1.54
C VAL A 221 1.28 -9.17 1.10
N THR A 222 0.48 -9.82 0.27
CA THR A 222 0.79 -11.13 -0.30
C THR A 222 1.98 -11.07 -1.26
N THR A 223 2.00 -10.10 -2.17
CA THR A 223 3.14 -9.81 -3.06
C THR A 223 4.39 -9.44 -2.25
N PHE A 224 4.18 -8.63 -1.23
CA PHE A 224 5.20 -8.15 -0.32
C PHE A 224 5.89 -9.29 0.44
N ALA A 225 5.18 -10.39 0.75
CA ALA A 225 5.79 -11.59 1.31
C ALA A 225 6.89 -12.19 0.42
N VAL A 226 6.80 -12.07 -0.91
CA VAL A 226 7.84 -12.53 -1.84
C VAL A 226 9.13 -11.73 -1.68
N TYR A 227 9.01 -10.42 -1.43
CA TYR A 227 10.15 -9.54 -1.18
C TYR A 227 10.77 -9.82 0.19
N ILE A 228 9.96 -9.99 1.24
CA ILE A 228 10.45 -10.43 2.56
C ILE A 228 11.21 -11.76 2.43
N ALA A 229 10.68 -12.71 1.67
CA ALA A 229 11.35 -13.99 1.45
C ALA A 229 12.70 -13.82 0.78
N ASN A 230 12.83 -12.88 -0.15
CA ASN A 230 14.09 -12.56 -0.80
C ASN A 230 15.11 -11.96 0.18
N ASP A 231 14.70 -10.95 0.93
CA ASP A 231 15.58 -10.27 1.88
C ASP A 231 16.02 -11.21 2.99
N MET A 232 15.10 -12.03 3.52
CA MET A 232 15.44 -13.02 4.55
C MET A 232 16.35 -14.13 4.04
N ARG A 233 16.22 -14.55 2.77
CA ARG A 233 17.17 -15.50 2.17
C ARG A 233 18.56 -14.90 2.11
N ALA A 234 18.69 -13.66 1.66
CA ALA A 234 19.97 -12.96 1.64
C ALA A 234 20.59 -12.83 3.05
N LEU A 235 19.78 -12.52 4.07
CA LEU A 235 20.24 -12.47 5.47
C LEU A 235 20.67 -13.84 6.02
N ALA A 236 19.99 -14.92 5.64
CA ALA A 236 20.35 -16.28 6.03
C ALA A 236 21.65 -16.73 5.35
N GLU A 237 21.81 -16.45 4.05
CA GLU A 237 23.04 -16.72 3.29
C GLU A 237 24.24 -15.92 3.82
N ALA A 238 24.00 -14.70 4.31
CA ALA A 238 25.00 -13.87 4.96
C ALA A 238 25.37 -14.32 6.39
N GLY A 239 24.69 -15.34 6.94
CA GLY A 239 24.90 -15.87 8.29
C GLY A 239 24.32 -15.01 9.42
N VAL A 240 23.49 -14.02 9.10
CA VAL A 240 22.86 -13.13 10.10
C VAL A 240 21.72 -13.85 10.82
N LEU A 241 20.90 -14.61 10.09
CA LEU A 241 19.81 -15.39 10.67
C LEU A 241 20.30 -16.78 11.11
N GLY A 242 20.19 -17.07 12.40
CA GLY A 242 20.57 -18.34 13.00
C GLY A 242 19.56 -19.47 12.80
N ASN A 243 18.31 -19.17 12.40
CA ASN A 243 17.29 -20.19 12.15
C ASN A 243 17.04 -20.36 10.64
N PRO A 244 17.38 -21.52 10.03
CA PRO A 244 17.21 -21.76 8.60
C PRO A 244 15.74 -21.85 8.15
N ARG A 245 14.79 -22.05 9.08
CA ARG A 245 13.35 -22.11 8.77
C ARG A 245 12.69 -20.73 8.72
N GLY A 246 13.29 -19.72 9.35
CA GLY A 246 12.77 -18.34 9.40
C GLY A 246 12.41 -17.76 8.03
N PRO A 247 13.33 -17.81 7.04
CA PRO A 247 13.08 -17.31 5.67
C PRO A 247 11.99 -18.03 4.89
N ARG A 248 11.44 -19.15 5.40
CA ARG A 248 10.29 -19.85 4.81
C ARG A 248 9.01 -19.56 5.58
N ILE A 249 9.06 -19.58 6.91
CA ILE A 249 7.88 -19.44 7.77
C ILE A 249 7.34 -18.00 7.75
N VAL A 250 8.21 -17.00 7.94
CA VAL A 250 7.78 -15.60 8.07
C VAL A 250 7.06 -15.12 6.79
N PRO A 251 7.59 -15.32 5.57
CA PRO A 251 6.86 -14.98 4.36
C PRO A 251 5.51 -15.70 4.22
N VAL A 252 5.41 -16.96 4.62
CA VAL A 252 4.13 -17.69 4.56
C VAL A 252 3.11 -17.06 5.49
N LEU A 253 3.50 -16.69 6.73
CA LEU A 253 2.61 -16.00 7.66
C LEU A 253 2.16 -14.64 7.10
N PHE A 254 3.05 -13.88 6.46
CA PHE A 254 2.70 -12.63 5.77
C PHE A 254 1.74 -12.86 4.59
N ALA A 255 1.96 -13.90 3.78
CA ALA A 255 1.07 -14.23 2.68
C ALA A 255 -0.33 -14.61 3.16
N VAL A 256 -0.43 -15.44 4.21
CA VAL A 256 -1.71 -15.79 4.84
C VAL A 256 -2.39 -14.55 5.41
N MET A 257 -1.64 -13.68 6.10
CA MET A 257 -2.15 -12.42 6.63
C MET A 257 -2.70 -11.50 5.52
N GLY A 258 -2.00 -11.40 4.40
CA GLY A 258 -2.45 -10.64 3.22
C GLY A 258 -3.71 -11.22 2.58
N ILE A 259 -3.81 -12.55 2.46
CA ILE A 259 -5.03 -13.23 1.99
C ILE A 259 -6.19 -12.94 2.94
N MET A 260 -5.99 -13.06 4.25
CA MET A 260 -7.01 -12.77 5.26
C MET A 260 -7.46 -11.31 5.20
N LEU A 261 -6.53 -10.35 5.01
CA LEU A 261 -6.86 -8.94 4.79
C LEU A 261 -7.71 -8.71 3.55
N ALA A 262 -7.40 -9.38 2.43
CA ALA A 262 -8.24 -9.30 1.24
C ALA A 262 -9.63 -9.89 1.50
N CYS A 263 -9.71 -11.02 2.21
CA CYS A 263 -10.98 -11.65 2.55
C CYS A 263 -11.88 -10.76 3.44
N VAL A 264 -11.31 -9.91 4.30
CA VAL A 264 -12.11 -8.92 5.06
C VAL A 264 -12.85 -7.97 4.12
N GLY A 265 -12.22 -7.54 3.02
CA GLY A 265 -12.88 -6.71 2.00
C GLY A 265 -13.78 -7.49 1.03
N VAL A 266 -13.47 -8.76 0.74
CA VAL A 266 -14.32 -9.63 -0.11
C VAL A 266 -15.61 -10.04 0.60
N PHE A 267 -15.55 -10.22 1.92
CA PHE A 267 -16.70 -10.56 2.75
C PHE A 267 -17.01 -9.40 3.70
N PRO A 268 -17.70 -8.34 3.22
CA PRO A 268 -18.25 -7.32 4.09
C PRO A 268 -19.09 -7.95 5.21
N VAL A 269 -19.11 -7.29 6.36
CA VAL A 269 -19.68 -7.85 7.60
C VAL A 269 -21.20 -8.08 7.52
N ASP A 270 -21.90 -7.27 6.73
CA ASP A 270 -23.31 -7.37 6.39
C ASP A 270 -23.61 -8.50 5.39
N VAL A 271 -22.64 -8.89 4.54
CA VAL A 271 -22.79 -9.97 3.56
C VAL A 271 -22.54 -11.34 4.20
N ASN A 272 -21.43 -11.50 4.93
CA ASN A 272 -21.11 -12.75 5.62
C ASN A 272 -20.28 -12.52 6.88
N LEU A 273 -20.96 -12.30 8.01
CA LEU A 273 -20.37 -12.09 9.33
C LEU A 273 -19.37 -13.18 9.74
N ALA A 274 -19.65 -14.45 9.45
CA ALA A 274 -18.80 -15.56 9.85
C ALA A 274 -17.46 -15.54 9.12
N LEU A 275 -17.48 -15.37 7.79
CA LEU A 275 -16.27 -15.27 6.97
C LEU A 275 -15.50 -13.98 7.25
N HIS A 276 -16.19 -12.87 7.50
CA HIS A 276 -15.57 -11.60 7.90
C HIS A 276 -14.78 -11.77 9.21
N ASN A 277 -15.43 -12.28 10.26
CA ASN A 277 -14.82 -12.47 11.58
C ASN A 277 -13.69 -13.49 11.55
N LEU A 278 -13.83 -14.58 10.78
CA LEU A 278 -12.76 -15.55 10.56
C LEU A 278 -11.55 -14.90 9.91
N SER A 279 -11.77 -14.05 8.90
CA SER A 279 -10.71 -13.35 8.19
C SER A 279 -9.99 -12.33 9.08
N ALA A 280 -10.74 -11.48 9.77
CA ALA A 280 -10.19 -10.48 10.69
C ALA A 280 -9.40 -11.14 11.84
N SER A 281 -9.99 -12.17 12.48
CA SER A 281 -9.34 -12.91 13.57
C SER A 281 -8.14 -13.72 13.07
N GLY A 282 -8.22 -14.29 11.87
CA GLY A 282 -7.13 -15.04 11.24
C GLY A 282 -5.91 -14.16 10.97
N MET A 283 -6.13 -12.93 10.50
CA MET A 283 -5.06 -11.93 10.35
C MET A 283 -4.38 -11.62 11.69
N ALA A 284 -5.17 -11.31 12.72
CA ALA A 284 -4.65 -11.04 14.07
C ALA A 284 -3.89 -12.25 14.64
N ALA A 285 -4.36 -13.47 14.40
CA ALA A 285 -3.70 -14.69 14.82
C ALA A 285 -2.31 -14.86 14.15
N MET A 286 -2.20 -14.64 12.83
CA MET A 286 -0.90 -14.68 12.14
C MET A 286 0.06 -13.62 12.69
N PHE A 287 -0.45 -12.42 12.96
CA PHE A 287 0.33 -11.36 13.59
C PHE A 287 0.85 -11.75 14.98
N LEU A 288 0.00 -12.34 15.83
CA LEU A 288 0.42 -12.84 17.15
C LEU A 288 1.47 -13.94 17.04
N VAL A 289 1.33 -14.87 16.08
CA VAL A 289 2.34 -15.90 15.81
C VAL A 289 3.68 -15.27 15.40
N LEU A 290 3.66 -14.21 14.59
CA LEU A 290 4.88 -13.47 14.21
C LEU A 290 5.55 -12.77 15.42
N LEU A 291 4.75 -12.14 16.30
CA LEU A 291 5.27 -11.46 17.49
C LEU A 291 5.84 -12.42 18.54
N ILE A 292 5.08 -13.47 18.87
CA ILE A 292 5.44 -14.45 19.90
C ILE A 292 6.54 -15.39 19.39
N GLY A 293 6.44 -15.83 18.14
CA GLY A 293 7.40 -16.71 17.48
C GLY A 293 8.66 -16.00 16.97
N GLY A 294 8.63 -14.66 16.89
CA GLY A 294 9.71 -13.82 16.37
C GLY A 294 11.10 -14.18 16.90
N PRO A 295 11.31 -14.31 18.23
CA PRO A 295 12.61 -14.69 18.80
C PRO A 295 13.17 -16.02 18.26
N LYS A 296 12.30 -16.97 17.89
CA LYS A 296 12.70 -18.24 17.29
C LYS A 296 12.90 -18.13 15.79
N PHE A 297 11.99 -17.48 15.07
CA PHE A 297 12.03 -17.39 13.61
C PHE A 297 13.13 -16.46 13.10
N LEU A 298 13.45 -15.41 13.86
CA LEU A 298 14.37 -14.34 13.50
C LEU A 298 15.59 -14.31 14.43
N ALA A 299 15.96 -15.46 14.98
CA ALA A 299 17.16 -15.61 15.81
C ALA A 299 18.38 -15.02 15.07
N GLY A 300 19.12 -14.12 15.71
CA GLY A 300 20.23 -13.37 15.10
C GLY A 300 19.95 -11.89 14.82
N MET A 301 18.68 -11.48 14.81
CA MET A 301 18.29 -10.06 14.74
C MET A 301 18.70 -9.28 16.00
N PRO A 302 18.91 -7.94 15.90
CA PRO A 302 19.31 -7.12 17.04
C PRO A 302 18.26 -7.11 18.16
N ARG A 303 18.70 -6.99 19.42
CA ARG A 303 17.79 -6.96 20.59
C ARG A 303 16.73 -5.86 20.53
N THR A 304 17.07 -4.72 19.95
CA THR A 304 16.15 -3.58 19.77
C THR A 304 14.92 -3.93 18.93
N TYR A 305 15.06 -4.84 17.95
CA TYR A 305 13.92 -5.35 17.19
C TYR A 305 12.95 -6.15 18.09
N PHE A 306 13.46 -7.01 18.96
CA PHE A 306 12.64 -7.82 19.86
C PHE A 306 11.95 -6.97 20.93
N VAL A 307 12.65 -5.98 21.50
CA VAL A 307 12.05 -5.02 22.44
C VAL A 307 10.89 -4.28 21.77
N SER A 308 11.08 -3.79 20.54
CA SER A 308 10.00 -3.13 19.80
C SER A 308 8.84 -4.10 19.52
N SER A 309 9.11 -5.32 19.08
CA SER A 309 8.07 -6.32 18.81
C SER A 309 7.28 -6.69 20.08
N TRP A 310 7.94 -6.81 21.23
CA TRP A 310 7.26 -7.03 22.50
C TRP A 310 6.46 -5.82 22.98
N ALA A 311 6.86 -4.59 22.64
CA ALA A 311 6.03 -3.41 22.88
C ALA A 311 4.73 -3.46 22.06
N PHE A 312 4.79 -3.84 20.78
CA PHE A 312 3.59 -4.08 19.97
C PHE A 312 2.73 -5.22 20.53
N LEU A 313 3.34 -6.31 21.01
CA LEU A 313 2.62 -7.40 21.67
C LEU A 313 1.93 -6.94 22.94
N GLY A 314 2.62 -6.17 23.78
CA GLY A 314 2.05 -5.59 25.01
C GLY A 314 0.89 -4.65 24.71
N ALA A 315 1.02 -3.79 23.70
CA ALA A 315 -0.06 -2.90 23.25
C ALA A 315 -1.26 -3.68 22.69
N MET A 316 -1.03 -4.77 21.96
CA MET A 316 -2.09 -5.67 21.50
C MET A 316 -2.82 -6.32 22.67
N VAL A 317 -2.10 -6.88 23.64
CA VAL A 317 -2.70 -7.49 24.84
C VAL A 317 -3.47 -6.45 25.64
N ALA A 318 -2.92 -5.26 25.84
CA ALA A 318 -3.61 -4.16 26.51
C ALA A 318 -4.90 -3.77 25.78
N SER A 319 -4.88 -3.72 24.45
CA SER A 319 -6.06 -3.40 23.63
C SER A 319 -7.16 -4.45 23.80
N VAL A 320 -6.79 -5.74 23.82
CA VAL A 320 -7.74 -6.83 24.10
C VAL A 320 -8.33 -6.70 25.50
N VAL A 321 -7.49 -6.47 26.52
CA VAL A 321 -7.92 -6.29 27.91
C VAL A 321 -8.91 -5.13 28.04
N LEU A 322 -8.60 -3.97 27.46
CA LEU A 322 -9.47 -2.78 27.49
C LEU A 322 -10.79 -2.96 26.72
N PHE A 323 -10.84 -3.90 25.77
CA PHE A 323 -12.03 -4.21 24.98
C PHE A 323 -12.95 -5.26 25.64
N ILE A 324 -12.41 -6.23 26.37
CA ILE A 324 -13.20 -7.32 26.97
C ILE A 324 -14.40 -6.77 27.77
N PRO A 325 -15.60 -7.39 27.69
CA PRO A 325 -16.83 -6.86 28.32
C PRO A 325 -16.73 -6.55 29.82
N ALA A 326 -15.82 -7.21 30.54
CA ALA A 326 -15.55 -6.96 31.96
C ALA A 326 -14.96 -5.57 32.25
N ILE A 327 -14.22 -5.00 31.29
CA ILE A 327 -13.61 -3.66 31.39
C ILE A 327 -14.41 -2.66 30.54
N GLY A 328 -14.74 -3.02 29.30
CA GLY A 328 -15.63 -2.24 28.43
C GLY A 328 -15.15 -0.80 28.14
N TYR A 329 -13.85 -0.54 28.20
CA TYR A 329 -13.30 0.81 27.99
C TYR A 329 -13.21 1.19 26.51
N PHE A 330 -12.85 0.23 25.65
CA PHE A 330 -12.84 0.43 24.20
C PHE A 330 -14.17 0.01 23.56
N SER A 331 -14.67 0.88 22.67
CA SER A 331 -15.67 0.47 21.69
C SER A 331 -15.06 -0.52 20.69
N LEU A 332 -15.91 -1.29 20.01
CA LEU A 332 -15.46 -2.22 18.97
C LEU A 332 -14.67 -1.49 17.87
N THR A 333 -15.14 -0.34 17.41
CA THR A 333 -14.43 0.52 16.45
C THR A 333 -13.04 0.93 16.94
N ALA A 334 -12.93 1.38 18.20
CA ALA A 334 -11.64 1.81 18.75
C ALA A 334 -10.66 0.63 18.82
N PHE A 335 -11.14 -0.53 19.26
CA PHE A 335 -10.37 -1.76 19.28
C PHE A 335 -9.85 -2.14 17.89
N GLU A 336 -10.73 -2.16 16.89
CA GLU A 336 -10.37 -2.51 15.51
C GLU A 336 -9.35 -1.54 14.90
N ILE A 337 -9.54 -0.22 15.05
CA ILE A 337 -8.59 0.79 14.56
C ILE A 337 -7.21 0.60 15.20
N ILE A 338 -7.15 0.38 16.51
CA ILE A 338 -5.89 0.20 17.22
C ILE A 338 -5.20 -1.09 16.76
N VAL A 339 -5.92 -2.21 16.66
CA VAL A 339 -5.38 -3.48 16.18
C VAL A 339 -4.82 -3.34 14.76
N PHE A 340 -5.57 -2.70 13.86
CA PHE A 340 -5.12 -2.40 12.51
C PHE A 340 -3.85 -1.54 12.51
N ALA A 341 -3.83 -0.46 13.29
CA ALA A 341 -2.67 0.43 13.40
C ALA A 341 -1.43 -0.30 13.98
N LEU A 342 -1.62 -1.20 14.95
CA LEU A 342 -0.54 -2.01 15.52
C LEU A 342 0.05 -2.98 14.50
N ILE A 343 -0.79 -3.66 13.71
CA ILE A 343 -0.33 -4.59 12.67
C ILE A 343 0.53 -3.83 11.65
N PHE A 344 -0.01 -2.77 11.05
CA PHE A 344 0.70 -2.03 10.01
C PHE A 344 1.91 -1.25 10.55
N GLY A 345 1.80 -0.69 11.76
CA GLY A 345 2.91 -0.04 12.45
C GLY A 345 4.06 -1.00 12.74
N TRP A 346 3.76 -2.22 13.19
CA TRP A 346 4.78 -3.24 13.40
C TRP A 346 5.42 -3.69 12.08
N ILE A 347 4.64 -3.87 11.02
CA ILE A 347 5.17 -4.22 9.68
C ILE A 347 6.22 -3.18 9.24
N ALA A 348 5.93 -1.89 9.42
CA ALA A 348 6.85 -0.81 9.09
C ALA A 348 8.18 -0.91 9.86
N VAL A 349 8.10 -1.19 11.17
CA VAL A 349 9.26 -1.35 12.03
C VAL A 349 10.05 -2.61 11.67
N PHE A 350 9.38 -3.73 11.47
CA PHE A 350 9.98 -5.02 11.06
C PHE A 350 10.83 -4.86 9.80
N ILE A 351 10.32 -4.14 8.81
CA ILE A 351 11.00 -3.92 7.53
C ILE A 351 12.20 -3.03 7.66
N ARG A 352 12.09 -1.98 8.47
CA ARG A 352 13.24 -1.11 8.75
C ARG A 352 14.38 -1.92 9.37
N PHE A 353 14.06 -2.83 10.30
CA PHE A 353 15.06 -3.72 10.90
C PHE A 353 15.62 -4.74 9.90
N LEU A 354 14.80 -5.32 9.01
CA LEU A 354 15.29 -6.18 7.94
C LEU A 354 16.27 -5.45 7.01
N GLY A 355 15.96 -4.21 6.63
CA GLY A 355 16.80 -3.40 5.76
C GLY A 355 18.16 -3.07 6.40
N VAL A 356 18.15 -2.69 7.68
CA VAL A 356 19.39 -2.39 8.43
C VAL A 356 20.19 -3.66 8.71
N ALA A 357 19.56 -4.79 8.99
CA ALA A 357 20.27 -6.06 9.23
C ALA A 357 21.04 -6.55 8.00
N GLY A 358 20.64 -6.13 6.79
CA GLY A 358 21.35 -6.39 5.54
C GLY A 358 22.59 -5.52 5.34
N GLN A 359 22.74 -4.46 6.13
CA GLN A 359 23.89 -3.56 6.10
C GLN A 359 24.93 -4.13 7.08
N ARG A 360 26.03 -4.71 6.56
CA ARG A 360 27.19 -5.02 7.41
C ARG A 360 27.82 -3.71 7.88
N ASN A 361 28.13 -3.63 9.17
CA ASN A 361 29.11 -2.69 9.71
C ASN A 361 30.49 -2.94 9.11
#